data_AF-A0A2A3T091-F1
#
_entry.id   AF-A0A2A3T091-F1
#
_cell.length_a   1.000
_cell.length_b   1.000
_cell.length_c   1.000
_cell.angle_alpha   90.00
_cell.angle_beta   90.00
_cell.angle_gamma   90.00
#
_symmetry.space_group_name_H-M   'P 1'
#
loop_
_entity.id
_entity.type
_entity.pdbx_description
1 polymer ?
#
loop_
_entity_poly.entity_id
_entity_poly.type
_entity_poly.pdbx_seq_one_letter_code
_entity_poly.pdbx_strand_id
1 'polypeptide(L)'
;LAQFPLKVTLFFGECLIILILCNTGLGIWSGSAFANFDESDRGNPDILVQFMLMGNSALFSSVLLILPATVMLWNHSMGLFAGLIFAVVSYGILVAGIRASASAYRSIFIDSYGS
;
A
#
# COMPACT_ATOMS: atom_id res chain seq x y z
N LEU A 1 28.79 12.99 7.94
CA LEU A 1 27.41 12.57 7.56
C LEU A 1 26.67 13.79 7.08
N ALA A 2 26.02 13.74 5.91
CA ALA A 2 25.13 14.80 5.46
C ALA A 2 23.95 14.91 6.45
N GLN A 3 23.95 15.93 7.31
CA GLN A 3 22.84 16.19 8.21
C GLN A 3 21.78 16.99 7.47
N PHE A 4 20.71 16.32 7.06
CA PHE A 4 19.53 17.01 6.56
C PHE A 4 18.86 17.80 7.70
N PRO A 5 18.19 18.93 7.38
CA PRO A 5 17.37 19.63 8.36
C PRO A 5 16.35 18.68 8.99
N LEU A 6 16.12 18.80 10.30
CA LEU A 6 15.26 17.90 11.06
C LEU A 6 13.86 17.71 10.43
N LYS A 7 13.28 18.78 9.87
CA LYS A 7 11.99 18.72 9.16
C LYS A 7 12.03 17.81 7.93
N VAL A 8 13.14 17.82 7.19
CA VAL A 8 13.33 16.97 6.01
C VAL A 8 13.50 15.51 6.43
N THR A 9 14.25 15.25 7.51
CA THR A 9 14.41 13.90 8.06
C THR A 9 13.07 13.32 8.53
N LEU A 10 12.24 14.11 9.20
CA LEU A 10 10.89 13.70 9.61
C LEU A 10 10.00 13.36 8.41
N PHE A 11 10.06 14.17 7.35
CA PHE A 11 9.32 13.94 6.12
C PHE A 11 9.71 12.61 5.44
N PHE A 12 11.00 12.24 5.43
CA PHE A 12 11.42 10.92 4.95
C PHE A 12 10.84 9.77 5.79
N GLY A 13 10.69 9.97 7.10
CA GLY A 13 9.99 9.03 7.97
C GLY A 13 8.51 8.89 7.60
N GLU A 14 7.82 9.99 7.31
CA GLU A 14 6.44 9.97 6.82
C GLU A 14 6.32 9.24 5.49
N CYS A 15 7.24 9.50 4.54
CA CYS A 15 7.30 8.78 3.26
C CYS A 15 7.45 7.27 3.45
N LEU A 16 8.28 6.84 4.39
CA LEU A 16 8.47 5.43 4.71
C LEU A 16 7.16 4.80 5.25
N ILE A 17 6.48 5.48 6.17
CA ILE A 17 5.20 5.02 6.73
C ILE A 17 4.13 4.93 5.63
N ILE A 18 4.02 5.96 4.77
CA ILE A 18 3.11 5.99 3.63
C ILE A 18 3.35 4.76 2.74
N LEU A 19 4.60 4.48 2.39
CA LEU A 19 4.97 3.37 1.52
C LEU A 19 4.65 2.01 2.16
N ILE A 20 4.97 1.82 3.44
CA ILE A 20 4.67 0.58 4.15
C ILE A 20 3.16 0.33 4.13
N LEU A 21 2.37 1.29 4.61
CA LEU A 21 0.92 1.12 4.74
C LEU A 21 0.24 0.89 3.38
N CYS A 22 0.60 1.70 2.38
CA CYS A 22 0.02 1.59 1.04
C CYS A 22 0.38 0.25 0.39
N ASN A 23 1.66 -0.13 0.37
CA ASN A 23 2.09 -1.34 -0.33
C ASN A 23 1.66 -2.61 0.40
N THR A 24 1.62 -2.60 1.74
CA THR A 24 1.04 -3.71 2.50
C THR A 24 -0.45 -3.86 2.20
N GLY A 25 -1.22 -2.76 2.17
CA GLY A 25 -2.63 -2.79 1.82
C GLY A 25 -2.90 -3.34 0.42
N LEU A 26 -2.15 -2.85 -0.57
CA LEU A 26 -2.25 -3.30 -1.95
C LEU A 26 -1.83 -4.77 -2.13
N GLY A 27 -0.78 -5.21 -1.43
CA GLY A 27 -0.33 -6.60 -1.46
C GLY A 27 -1.33 -7.58 -0.84
N ILE A 28 -1.93 -7.21 0.29
CA ILE A 28 -3.00 -8.00 0.92
C ILE A 28 -4.22 -8.09 -0.01
N TRP A 29 -4.59 -6.97 -0.61
CA TRP A 29 -5.70 -6.93 -1.58
C TRP A 29 -5.41 -7.80 -2.80
N SER A 30 -4.24 -7.68 -3.43
CA SER A 30 -3.91 -8.46 -4.63
C SER A 30 -3.84 -9.96 -4.36
N GLY A 31 -3.29 -10.36 -3.22
CA GLY A 31 -3.24 -11.78 -2.82
C GLY A 31 -4.63 -12.40 -2.63
N SER A 32 -5.64 -11.57 -2.34
CA SER A 32 -7.03 -12.02 -2.20
C SER A 32 -7.86 -11.93 -3.47
N ALA A 33 -7.65 -10.89 -4.29
CA ALA A 33 -8.41 -10.68 -5.53
C ALA A 33 -7.97 -11.63 -6.65
N PHE A 34 -6.72 -12.08 -6.61
CA PHE A 34 -6.12 -12.95 -7.63
C PHE A 34 -5.48 -14.18 -6.99
N ALA A 35 -6.17 -14.81 -6.03
CA ALA A 35 -5.72 -16.05 -5.43
C ALA A 35 -5.51 -17.12 -6.52
N ASN A 36 -4.36 -17.78 -6.53
CA ASN A 36 -4.07 -18.85 -7.47
C ASN A 36 -4.78 -20.14 -7.01
N PHE A 37 -5.66 -20.68 -7.87
CA PHE A 37 -6.52 -21.82 -7.59
C PHE A 37 -5.96 -23.16 -8.11
N ASP A 38 -4.76 -23.16 -8.71
CA ASP A 38 -4.08 -24.39 -9.11
C ASP A 38 -3.76 -25.25 -7.87
N GLU A 39 -4.25 -26.48 -7.86
CA GLU A 39 -4.09 -27.44 -6.77
C GLU A 39 -2.64 -27.82 -6.49
N SER A 40 -1.77 -27.71 -7.50
CA SER A 40 -0.35 -28.08 -7.41
C SER A 40 0.55 -26.98 -6.85
N ASP A 41 0.13 -25.71 -6.91
CA ASP A 41 0.96 -24.54 -6.56
C ASP A 41 0.15 -23.48 -5.77
N ARG A 42 -0.74 -23.96 -4.89
CA ARG A 42 -1.61 -23.13 -4.03
C ARG A 42 -0.77 -22.18 -3.19
N GLY A 43 -0.88 -20.89 -3.49
CA GLY A 43 -0.28 -19.80 -2.70
C GLY A 43 0.76 -18.96 -3.44
N ASN A 44 1.24 -19.40 -4.61
CA ASN A 44 2.13 -18.58 -5.42
C ASN A 44 1.32 -17.67 -6.37
N PRO A 45 1.42 -16.34 -6.25
CA PRO A 45 0.78 -15.43 -7.19
C PRO A 45 1.41 -15.62 -8.57
N ASP A 46 0.56 -15.81 -9.60
CA ASP A 46 1.01 -15.92 -10.99
C ASP A 46 1.82 -14.67 -11.40
N ILE A 47 2.72 -14.82 -12.37
CA ILE A 47 3.59 -13.76 -12.85
C ILE A 47 2.81 -12.52 -13.30
N LEU A 48 1.62 -12.71 -13.90
CA LEU A 48 0.73 -11.62 -14.31
C LEU A 48 0.22 -10.82 -13.09
N VAL A 49 -0.13 -11.52 -12.01
CA VAL A 49 -0.59 -10.90 -10.75
C VAL A 49 0.53 -10.10 -10.10
N GLN A 50 1.75 -10.63 -10.13
CA GLN A 50 2.93 -9.91 -9.61
C GLN A 50 3.24 -8.65 -10.43
N PHE A 51 3.14 -8.71 -11.77
CA PHE A 51 3.30 -7.53 -12.62
C PHE A 51 2.22 -6.48 -12.39
N MET A 52 0.96 -6.91 -12.27
CA MET A 52 -0.15 -6.01 -11.95
C MET A 52 0.03 -5.36 -10.57
N LEU A 53 0.47 -6.14 -9.57
CA LEU A 53 0.77 -5.62 -8.24
C LEU A 53 1.92 -4.60 -8.27
N MET A 54 3.01 -4.90 -8.99
CA MET A 54 4.15 -3.99 -9.12
C MET A 54 3.73 -2.68 -9.80
N GLY A 55 2.92 -2.75 -10.86
CA GLY A 55 2.39 -1.57 -11.55
C GLY A 55 1.49 -0.71 -10.67
N ASN A 56 0.51 -1.32 -9.98
CA ASN A 56 -0.35 -0.60 -9.04
C ASN A 56 0.44 -0.03 -7.85
N SER A 57 1.35 -0.81 -7.28
CA SER A 57 2.24 -0.39 -6.20
C SER A 57 3.02 0.87 -6.58
N ALA A 58 3.65 0.87 -7.76
CA ALA A 58 4.39 2.02 -8.27
C ALA A 58 3.48 3.24 -8.50
N LEU A 59 2.31 3.03 -9.13
CA LEU A 59 1.34 4.10 -9.38
C LEU A 59 0.87 4.76 -8.08
N PHE A 60 0.31 3.99 -7.15
CA PHE A 60 -0.22 4.53 -5.89
C PHE A 60 0.89 5.16 -5.03
N SER A 61 2.05 4.50 -4.93
CA SER A 61 3.20 5.05 -4.20
C SER A 61 3.63 6.40 -4.80
N SER A 62 3.66 6.52 -6.13
CA SER A 62 4.04 7.78 -6.79
C SER A 62 3.03 8.91 -6.48
N VAL A 63 1.73 8.64 -6.57
CA VAL A 63 0.69 9.63 -6.29
C VAL A 63 0.72 10.09 -4.84
N LEU A 64 0.84 9.14 -3.90
CA LEU A 64 0.84 9.42 -2.47
C LEU A 64 2.09 10.13 -1.98
N LEU A 65 3.22 10.02 -2.69
CA LEU A 65 4.47 10.68 -2.33
C LEU A 65 4.68 12.01 -3.05
N ILE A 66 4.32 12.12 -4.33
CA ILE A 66 4.55 13.34 -5.13
C ILE A 66 3.77 14.51 -4.54
N LEU A 67 2.50 14.30 -4.17
CA LEU A 67 1.66 15.38 -3.63
C LEU A 67 2.26 16.00 -2.35
N PRO A 68 2.55 15.27 -1.26
CA PRO A 68 3.16 15.87 -0.08
C PRO A 68 4.60 16.36 -0.34
N ALA A 69 5.36 15.72 -1.24
CA ALA A 69 6.69 16.19 -1.62
C ALA A 69 6.66 17.56 -2.32
N THR A 70 5.69 17.80 -3.22
CA THR A 70 5.57 19.11 -3.88
C THR A 70 5.28 20.23 -2.88
N VAL A 71 4.43 19.98 -1.89
CA VAL A 71 4.14 20.94 -0.81
C VAL A 71 5.39 21.16 0.07
N MET A 72 6.16 20.09 0.34
CA MET A 72 7.40 20.15 1.11
C MET A 72 8.45 21.06 0.47
N LEU A 73 8.53 21.10 -0.86
CA LEU A 73 9.42 22.00 -1.61
C LEU A 73 9.04 23.49 -1.43
N TRP A 74 7.76 23.80 -1.25
CA TRP A 74 7.29 25.18 -1.07
C TRP A 74 7.35 25.63 0.39
N ASN A 75 6.89 24.79 1.31
CA ASN A 75 6.90 25.08 2.74
C ASN A 75 7.03 23.81 3.56
N HIS A 76 8.12 23.71 4.32
CA HIS A 76 8.45 22.51 5.09
C HIS A 76 7.42 22.17 6.17
N SER A 77 6.81 23.17 6.81
CA SER A 77 5.81 22.92 7.86
C SER A 77 4.49 22.43 7.27
N MET A 78 4.08 22.98 6.11
CA MET A 78 2.90 22.48 5.39
C MET A 78 3.15 21.12 4.73
N GLY A 79 4.38 20.86 4.28
CA GLY A 79 4.80 19.57 3.73
C GLY A 79 4.69 18.44 4.74
N LEU A 80 5.16 18.66 5.97
CA LEU A 80 4.99 17.70 7.08
C LEU A 80 3.50 17.48 7.41
N PHE A 81 2.70 18.54 7.45
CA PHE A 81 1.27 18.40 7.67
C PHE A 81 0.58 17.59 6.56
N ALA A 82 0.96 17.83 5.30
CA ALA A 82 0.49 17.05 4.17
C ALA A 82 0.96 15.59 4.26
N GLY A 83 2.23 15.34 4.60
CA GLY A 83 2.77 13.99 4.81
C GLY A 83 1.98 13.21 5.86
N LEU A 84 1.62 13.85 6.98
CA LEU A 84 0.77 13.25 8.00
C LEU A 84 -0.64 12.91 7.48
N ILE A 85 -1.29 13.79 6.72
CA ILE A 85 -2.58 13.50 6.08
C ILE A 85 -2.46 12.28 5.17
N PHE A 86 -1.43 12.25 4.33
CA PHE A 86 -1.22 11.14 3.40
C PHE A 86 -0.86 9.83 4.11
N ALA A 87 -0.20 9.88 5.27
CA ALA A 87 0.00 8.70 6.11
C ALA A 87 -1.35 8.13 6.62
N VAL A 88 -2.30 8.98 7.00
CA VAL A 88 -3.66 8.57 7.38
C VAL A 88 -4.42 7.98 6.18
N VAL A 89 -4.29 8.58 5.00
CA VAL A 89 -4.88 8.03 3.76
C VAL A 89 -4.31 6.64 3.46
N SER A 90 -2.99 6.46 3.55
CA SER A 90 -2.33 5.16 3.35
C SER A 90 -2.77 4.12 4.39
N TYR A 91 -3.04 4.54 5.63
CA TYR A 91 -3.66 3.66 6.63
C TYR A 91 -5.07 3.22 6.20
N GLY A 92 -5.85 4.12 5.61
CA GLY A 92 -7.15 3.79 4.99
C GLY A 92 -7.03 2.73 3.89
N ILE A 93 -6.01 2.82 3.04
CA ILE A 93 -5.72 1.81 2.00
C ILE A 93 -5.42 0.45 2.64
N LEU A 94 -4.62 0.41 3.70
CA LEU A 94 -4.34 -0.81 4.46
C LEU A 94 -5.63 -1.45 5.00
N VAL A 95 -6.47 -0.66 5.67
CA VAL A 95 -7.73 -1.15 6.23
C VAL A 95 -8.68 -1.65 5.14
N ALA A 96 -8.76 -0.93 4.02
CA ALA A 96 -9.57 -1.36 2.87
C ALA A 96 -9.06 -2.69 2.28
N GLY A 97 -7.74 -2.84 2.14
CA GLY A 97 -7.12 -4.09 1.68
C GLY A 97 -7.42 -5.27 2.60
N ILE A 98 -7.29 -5.08 3.92
CA ILE A 98 -7.63 -6.12 4.92
C ILE A 98 -9.11 -6.52 4.82
N ARG A 99 -10.03 -5.55 4.72
CA ARG A 99 -11.47 -5.83 4.64
C ARG A 99 -11.85 -6.54 3.35
N ALA A 100 -11.30 -6.11 2.22
CA ALA A 100 -11.53 -6.77 0.93
C ALA A 100 -11.02 -8.21 0.95
N SER A 101 -9.84 -8.43 1.51
CA SER A 101 -9.25 -9.76 1.64
C SER A 101 -10.05 -10.68 2.56
N ALA A 102 -10.51 -10.20 3.71
CA ALA A 102 -11.38 -10.95 4.61
C ALA A 102 -12.71 -11.35 3.93
N SER A 103 -13.29 -10.46 3.13
CA SER A 103 -14.50 -10.73 2.36
C SER A 103 -14.27 -11.81 1.29
N ALA A 104 -13.19 -11.70 0.53
CA ALA A 104 -12.84 -12.66 -0.52
C ALA A 104 -12.54 -14.05 0.08
N TYR A 105 -11.82 -14.11 1.21
CA TYR A 105 -11.55 -15.37 1.89
C TYR A 105 -12.84 -16.09 2.30
N ARG A 106 -13.82 -15.37 2.87
CA ARG A 106 -15.11 -15.93 3.24
C ARG A 106 -15.85 -16.50 2.03
N SER A 107 -16.00 -15.72 0.96
CA SER A 107 -16.73 -16.19 -0.24
C SER A 107 -16.04 -17.36 -0.93
N ILE A 108 -14.71 -17.38 -0.95
CA ILE A 108 -13.94 -18.40 -1.65
C ILE A 108 -13.91 -19.70 -0.85
N PHE A 109 -13.55 -19.66 0.44
CA PHE A 109 -13.29 -20.90 1.19
C PHE A 109 -14.51 -21.42 1.95
N ILE A 110 -15.30 -20.55 2.56
CA ILE A 110 -16.43 -20.98 3.39
C ILE A 110 -17.61 -21.36 2.51
N ASP A 111 -17.94 -20.53 1.52
CA ASP A 111 -19.12 -20.78 0.70
C ASP A 111 -18.88 -21.80 -0.42
N SER A 112 -17.64 -21.97 -0.92
CA SER A 112 -17.35 -22.91 -2.02
C SER A 112 -16.82 -24.28 -1.59
N TYR A 113 -16.22 -24.40 -0.39
CA TYR A 113 -15.62 -25.65 0.10
C TYR A 113 -16.13 -26.10 1.48
N GLY A 114 -17.05 -25.35 2.10
CA GLY A 114 -17.58 -25.64 3.43
C GLY A 114 -18.75 -26.61 3.50
N SER A 115 -19.10 -27.28 2.39
CA SER A 115 -20.14 -28.33 2.32
C SER A 115 -19.53 -29.72 2.27
#